data_AF-F5B6X7-F1
#
_entry.id   AF-F5B6X7-F1
#
_cell.length_a   1.000
_cell.length_b   1.000
_cell.length_c   1.000
_cell.angle_alpha   90.00
_cell.angle_beta   90.00
_cell.angle_gamma   90.00
#
_symmetry.space_group_name_H-M   'P 1'
#
loop_
_entity.id
_entity.type
_entity.pdbx_description
1 polymer ?
#
loop_
_entity_poly.entity_id
_entity_poly.type
_entity_poly.pdbx_seq_one_letter_code
_entity_poly.pdbx_strand_id
1 'polypeptide(L)'
;PFGAMYELEIYPVVRRCDGVNPGLYHYDPLNHQLAQLDTSDTDITALLTDAHQSSGEQGMPQVLLVITARFGRLFRKYRSLAYALVLKHVGVL
;
A
#
# COMPACT_ATOMS: atom_id res chain seq x y z
N PRO A 1 -25.50 -8.08 -0.21
CA PRO A 1 -24.14 -8.57 -0.50
C PRO A 1 -23.24 -7.40 -0.92
N PHE A 2 -22.67 -6.71 0.06
CA PHE A 2 -21.70 -5.63 -0.12
C PHE A 2 -20.39 -6.11 0.52
N GLY A 3 -19.25 -6.01 -0.15
CA GLY A 3 -17.95 -6.23 0.52
C GLY A 3 -17.05 -7.33 0.00
N ALA A 4 -17.10 -7.69 -1.28
CA ALA A 4 -16.12 -8.59 -1.91
C ALA A 4 -15.53 -7.97 -3.18
N MET A 5 -15.15 -6.69 -3.14
CA MET A 5 -14.55 -6.04 -4.31
C MET A 5 -13.02 -6.07 -4.31
N TYR A 6 -12.36 -6.51 -3.23
CA TYR A 6 -10.90 -6.51 -3.12
C TYR A 6 -10.31 -5.17 -3.60
N GLU A 7 -10.94 -4.06 -3.17
CA GLU A 7 -10.57 -2.75 -3.68
C GLU A 7 -9.20 -2.28 -3.20
N LEU A 8 -8.72 -2.88 -2.10
CA LEU A 8 -7.46 -2.54 -1.48
C LEU A 8 -6.32 -3.31 -2.12
N GLU A 9 -5.30 -2.56 -2.50
CA GLU A 9 -4.04 -3.09 -3.02
C GLU A 9 -2.92 -2.70 -2.07
N ILE A 10 -2.02 -3.65 -1.84
CA ILE A 10 -0.89 -3.48 -0.94
C ILE A 10 0.35 -3.35 -1.79
N TYR A 11 1.08 -2.27 -1.56
CA TYR A 11 2.33 -1.97 -2.22
C TYR A 11 3.46 -1.89 -1.19
N PRO A 12 4.22 -2.97 -0.96
CA PRO A 12 5.38 -2.95 -0.09
C PRO A 12 6.51 -2.13 -0.71
N VAL A 13 6.94 -1.09 -0.02
CA VAL A 13 8.20 -0.37 -0.28
C VAL A 13 9.26 -1.01 0.62
N VAL A 14 10.16 -1.80 0.04
CA VAL A 14 11.18 -2.55 0.77
C VAL A 14 12.49 -1.76 0.76
N ARG A 15 12.99 -1.43 1.96
CA ARG A 15 14.35 -0.90 2.15
C ARG A 15 15.31 -1.99 2.61
N ARG A 16 14.87 -2.84 3.54
CA ARG A 16 15.66 -3.95 4.09
C ARG A 16 14.74 -5.10 4.47
N CYS A 17 14.84 -6.21 3.76
CA CYS A 17 14.12 -7.44 4.05
C CYS A 17 14.98 -8.63 3.62
N ASP A 18 15.02 -9.69 4.40
CA ASP A 18 15.77 -10.88 4.02
C ASP A 18 15.04 -11.62 2.89
N GLY A 19 15.78 -12.02 1.86
CA GLY A 19 15.21 -12.68 0.67
C GLY A 19 14.39 -11.79 -0.29
N VAL A 20 14.30 -10.47 -0.04
CA VAL A 20 13.61 -9.52 -0.93
C VAL A 20 14.52 -8.33 -1.21
N ASN A 21 14.75 -8.04 -2.50
CA ASN A 21 15.57 -6.90 -2.89
C ASN A 21 14.89 -5.57 -2.51
N PRO A 22 15.66 -4.50 -2.27
CA PRO A 22 15.08 -3.18 -2.11
C PRO A 22 14.31 -2.76 -3.38
N GLY A 23 13.16 -2.13 -3.19
CA GLY A 23 12.30 -1.74 -4.30
C GLY A 23 10.84 -1.50 -3.91
N LEU A 24 10.04 -1.09 -4.90
CA LEU A 24 8.60 -1.06 -4.79
C LEU A 24 7.99 -2.34 -5.36
N TYR A 25 7.04 -2.93 -4.64
CA TYR A 25 6.36 -4.15 -5.04
C TYR A 25 4.85 -3.95 -5.05
N HIS A 26 4.15 -4.71 -5.88
CA HIS A 26 2.72 -4.95 -5.78
C HIS A 26 2.49 -6.36 -5.24
N TYR A 27 1.67 -6.49 -4.20
CA TYR A 27 1.27 -7.78 -3.67
C TYR A 27 0.11 -8.37 -4.49
N ASP A 28 0.33 -9.54 -5.08
CA ASP A 28 -0.72 -10.34 -5.69
C ASP A 28 -1.34 -11.28 -4.63
N PRO A 29 -2.57 -11.02 -4.16
CA PRO A 29 -3.21 -11.81 -3.12
C PRO A 29 -3.67 -13.19 -3.60
N LEU A 30 -3.86 -13.39 -4.92
CA LEU A 30 -4.35 -14.67 -5.44
C LEU A 30 -3.23 -15.70 -5.50
N ASN A 31 -2.04 -15.25 -5.91
CA ASN A 31 -0.87 -16.12 -6.05
C ASN A 31 0.10 -16.03 -4.86
N HIS A 32 -0.18 -15.14 -3.89
CA HIS A 32 0.67 -14.85 -2.73
C HIS A 32 2.10 -14.49 -3.15
N GLN A 33 2.22 -13.51 -4.05
CA GLN A 33 3.49 -13.14 -4.66
C GLN A 33 3.73 -11.63 -4.64
N LEU A 34 5.00 -11.25 -4.68
CA LEU A 34 5.43 -9.86 -4.83
C LEU A 34 5.92 -9.65 -6.26
N ALA A 35 5.23 -8.79 -7.00
CA ALA A 35 5.66 -8.33 -8.31
C ALA A 35 6.42 -7.01 -8.16
N GLN A 36 7.71 -7.00 -8.50
CA GLN A 36 8.51 -5.77 -8.47
C GLN A 36 8.02 -4.78 -9.53
N LEU A 37 7.88 -3.53 -9.14
CA LEU A 37 7.54 -2.42 -10.03
C LEU A 37 8.79 -1.66 -10.40
N ASP A 38 8.86 -1.22 -11.65
CA ASP A 38 9.87 -0.28 -12.10
C ASP A 38 9.53 1.09 -11.52
N THR A 39 10.36 1.60 -10.61
CA THR A 39 10.14 2.84 -9.87
C THR A 39 11.48 3.45 -9.57
N SER A 40 11.58 4.78 -9.66
CA SER A 40 12.85 5.46 -9.42
C SER A 40 13.27 5.35 -7.96
N ASP A 41 14.57 5.22 -7.73
CA ASP A 41 15.15 5.23 -6.37
C ASP A 41 14.79 6.53 -5.62
N THR A 42 14.65 7.64 -6.35
CA THR A 42 14.24 8.94 -5.80
C THR A 42 12.83 8.87 -5.19
N ASP A 43 11.87 8.28 -5.91
CA ASP A 43 10.49 8.16 -5.42
C ASP A 43 10.39 7.21 -4.23
N ILE A 44 11.12 6.08 -4.28
CA ILE A 44 11.22 5.13 -3.16
C ILE A 44 11.79 5.83 -1.92
N THR A 45 12.85 6.61 -2.09
CA THR A 45 13.51 7.35 -0.99
C THR A 45 12.59 8.42 -0.41
N ALA A 46 11.81 9.12 -1.24
CA ALA A 46 10.83 10.10 -0.79
C ALA A 46 9.76 9.45 0.10
N LEU A 47 9.18 8.32 -0.35
CA LEU A 47 8.17 7.58 0.43
C LEU A 47 8.70 7.12 1.79
N LEU A 48 9.93 6.60 1.84
CA LEU A 48 10.55 6.15 3.08
C LEU A 48 10.88 7.31 4.03
N THR A 49 11.30 8.46 3.49
CA THR A 49 11.57 9.68 4.25
C THR A 49 10.29 10.23 4.88
N ASP A 50 9.21 10.32 4.10
CA ASP A 50 7.91 10.79 4.58
C ASP A 50 7.37 9.90 5.70
N ALA A 51 7.51 8.58 5.55
CA ALA A 51 7.12 7.62 6.58
C ALA A 51 7.97 7.75 7.85
N HIS A 52 9.29 7.96 7.71
CA HIS A 52 10.18 8.18 8.83
C HIS A 52 9.77 9.43 9.63
N GLN A 53 9.53 10.55 8.97
CA GLN A 53 9.07 11.80 9.60
C GLN A 53 7.71 11.60 10.30
N SER A 54 6.76 10.93 9.62
CA SER A 54 5.43 10.66 10.16
C SER A 54 5.43 9.74 11.38
N SER A 55 6.45 8.90 11.53
CA SER A 55 6.62 7.98 12.66
C SER A 55 7.23 8.63 13.91
N GLY A 56 7.49 9.94 13.90
CA GLY A 56 8.20 10.63 14.98
C GLY A 56 9.69 10.31 14.99
N GLU A 57 10.26 10.05 13.81
CA GLU A 57 11.69 9.81 13.58
C GLU A 57 12.27 8.63 14.37
N GLN A 58 11.45 7.64 14.72
CA GLN A 58 11.83 6.46 15.53
C GLN A 58 12.73 5.44 14.78
N GLY A 59 13.38 5.88 13.71
CA GLY A 59 14.21 5.07 12.83
C GLY A 59 13.61 4.91 11.42
N MET A 60 14.48 4.62 10.45
CA MET A 60 14.07 4.46 9.06
C MET A 60 13.32 3.12 8.89
N PRO A 61 12.09 3.10 8.31
CA PRO A 61 11.31 1.88 8.17
C PRO A 61 12.04 0.83 7.33
N GLN A 62 11.96 -0.44 7.72
CA GLN A 62 12.53 -1.55 6.95
C GLN A 62 11.66 -1.89 5.73
N VAL A 63 10.35 -1.90 5.96
CA VAL A 63 9.31 -2.08 4.95
C VAL A 63 8.20 -1.08 5.27
N LEU A 64 7.75 -0.35 4.28
CA LEU A 64 6.57 0.53 4.35
C LEU A 64 5.45 -0.12 3.51
N LEU A 65 4.30 -0.39 4.14
CA LEU A 65 3.13 -0.92 3.44
C LEU A 65 2.24 0.24 2.99
N VAL A 66 2.22 0.51 1.68
CA VAL A 66 1.33 1.51 1.10
C VAL A 66 0.02 0.82 0.72
N ILE A 67 -1.06 1.21 1.38
CA ILE A 67 -2.41 0.70 1.09
C ILE A 67 -3.09 1.68 0.16
N THR A 68 -3.47 1.21 -1.03
CA THR A 68 -4.21 2.01 -2.01
C THR A 68 -5.58 1.40 -2.27
N ALA A 69 -6.49 2.18 -2.86
CA ALA A 69 -7.79 1.68 -3.29
C ALA A 69 -8.03 2.03 -4.77
N ARG A 70 -8.39 1.04 -5.61
CA ARG A 70 -8.77 1.29 -7.00
C ARG A 70 -10.21 1.81 -7.10
N PHE A 71 -10.39 3.12 -6.92
CA PHE A 71 -11.71 3.77 -6.91
C PHE A 71 -12.51 3.68 -8.23
N GLY A 72 -11.87 3.35 -9.36
CA GLY A 72 -12.53 3.20 -10.67
C GLY A 72 -13.62 2.12 -10.72
N ARG A 73 -13.59 1.14 -9.80
CA ARG A 73 -14.65 0.13 -9.63
C ARG A 73 -15.74 0.52 -8.62
N LEU A 74 -15.48 1.44 -7.71
CA LEU A 74 -16.38 1.85 -6.62
C LEU A 74 -17.35 2.98 -7.00
N PHE A 75 -16.93 3.90 -7.88
CA PHE A 75 -17.67 5.14 -8.14
C PHE A 75 -18.96 5.00 -8.96
N ARG A 76 -19.28 3.82 -9.51
CA ARG A 76 -20.57 3.59 -10.19
C ARG A 76 -21.75 3.41 -9.22
N LYS A 77 -21.52 3.11 -7.94
CA LYS A 77 -22.60 2.72 -7.01
C LYS A 77 -22.70 3.52 -5.69
N TYR A 78 -21.63 4.14 -5.20
CA TYR A 78 -21.67 4.85 -3.89
C TYR A 78 -20.81 6.12 -3.88
N ARG A 79 -21.44 7.28 -4.10
CA ARG A 79 -20.75 8.59 -4.22
C ARG A 79 -20.16 9.12 -2.90
N SER A 80 -20.83 8.99 -1.76
CA SER A 80 -20.48 9.75 -0.53
C SER A 80 -20.05 8.93 0.69
N LEU A 81 -20.17 7.59 0.67
CA LEU A 81 -19.81 6.71 1.80
C LEU A 81 -18.55 5.86 1.58
N ALA A 82 -18.00 5.84 0.37
CA ALA A 82 -16.89 4.94 0.00
C ALA A 82 -15.60 5.25 0.78
N TYR A 83 -15.32 6.53 1.05
CA TYR A 83 -14.11 6.95 1.77
C TYR A 83 -14.11 6.50 3.24
N ALA A 84 -15.26 6.58 3.92
CA ALA A 84 -15.40 6.10 5.30
C ALA A 84 -15.30 4.58 5.43
N LEU A 85 -15.71 3.82 4.40
CA LEU A 85 -15.55 2.37 4.35
C LEU A 85 -14.09 1.96 4.08
N VAL A 86 -13.40 2.62 3.15
CA VAL A 86 -11.97 2.40 2.91
C VAL A 86 -11.15 2.68 4.16
N LEU A 87 -11.41 3.77 4.88
CA LEU A 87 -10.72 4.06 6.16
C LEU A 87 -11.02 3.02 7.24
N LYS A 88 -12.24 2.49 7.31
CA LYS A 88 -12.57 1.38 8.22
C LYS A 88 -11.83 0.09 7.85
N HIS A 89 -11.68 -0.20 6.56
CA HIS A 89 -10.95 -1.39 6.10
C HIS A 89 -9.44 -1.27 6.35
N VAL A 90 -8.84 -0.08 6.19
CA VAL A 90 -7.44 0.19 6.56
C VAL A 90 -7.20 -0.06 8.06
N GLY A 91 -8.17 0.29 8.92
CA GLY A 91 -8.05 0.08 10.37
C GLY A 91 -8.26 -1.36 10.86
N VAL A 92 -8.76 -2.27 10.01
CA VAL A 92 -8.98 -3.70 10.35
C VAL A 92 -7.87 -4.60 9.79
N LEU A 93 -7.06 -4.08 8.85
CA LEU A 93 -5.97 -4.81 8.20
C LEU A 93 -4.77 -5.00 9.13
#